data_AF-A0A6P0VT78-F1
#
_entry.id   AF-A0A6P0VT78-F1
#
_cell.length_a   1.000
_cell.length_b   1.000
_cell.length_c   1.000
_cell.angle_alpha   90.00
_cell.angle_beta   90.00
_cell.angle_gamma   90.00
#
_symmetry.space_group_name_H-M   'P 1'
#
loop_
_entity.id
_entity.type
_entity.pdbx_description
1 polymer ?
#
loop_
_entity_poly.entity_id
_entity_poly.type
_entity_poly.pdbx_seq_one_letter_code
_entity_poly.pdbx_strand_id
1 'polypeptide(L)'
;TRQPHDQLPITRQTLWLRVLGKGETQRQAVSELEKLPAGEPLREEILELMAKWHISLQKSENLTQEAQELLMNLSSAYLQWREETLQQGRQQGRQEGTLDGQRLMVEKLIEAKFSTLDQELSDIITVIMQLPLTERSQLLLDLSNLSREELLQRFKRQN
;
A
#
# COMPACT_ATOMS: atom_id res chain seq x y z
N THR A 1 -24.21 10.52 -44.11
CA THR A 1 -23.93 9.23 -43.47
C THR A 1 -22.43 9.08 -43.33
N ARG A 2 -21.86 9.35 -42.14
CA ARG A 2 -20.42 9.12 -41.91
C ARG A 2 -20.22 7.63 -41.60
N GLN A 3 -19.38 6.96 -42.37
CA GLN A 3 -19.03 5.55 -42.17
C GLN A 3 -18.20 5.38 -40.86
N PRO A 4 -18.34 4.26 -40.12
CA PRO A 4 -17.62 4.02 -38.88
C PRO A 4 -16.27 3.35 -39.17
N HIS A 5 -15.28 4.10 -39.66
CA HIS A 5 -13.94 3.55 -39.96
C HIS A 5 -12.87 3.84 -38.89
N ASP A 6 -13.19 4.57 -37.81
CA ASP A 6 -12.21 5.00 -36.79
C ASP A 6 -12.38 4.32 -35.41
N GLN A 7 -13.01 3.14 -35.34
CA GLN A 7 -13.17 2.43 -34.07
C GLN A 7 -12.15 1.31 -33.95
N LEU A 8 -11.34 1.36 -32.89
CA LEU A 8 -10.44 0.27 -32.53
C LEU A 8 -11.24 -1.03 -32.34
N PRO A 9 -10.71 -2.19 -32.78
CA PRO A 9 -11.37 -3.48 -32.60
C PRO A 9 -11.77 -3.72 -31.14
N ILE A 10 -12.93 -4.34 -30.88
CA ILE A 10 -13.35 -4.69 -29.51
C ILE A 10 -12.61 -5.96 -29.10
N THR A 11 -11.43 -5.79 -28.51
CA THR A 11 -10.58 -6.88 -28.02
C THR A 11 -9.96 -6.51 -26.67
N ARG A 12 -9.43 -7.51 -25.95
CA ARG A 12 -8.64 -7.27 -24.73
C ARG A 12 -7.41 -6.38 -24.99
N GLN A 13 -6.72 -6.60 -26.11
CA GLN A 13 -5.47 -5.89 -26.45
C GLN A 13 -5.67 -4.41 -26.74
N THR A 14 -6.86 -4.01 -27.17
CA THR A 14 -7.21 -2.62 -27.48
C THR A 14 -7.94 -1.95 -26.32
N LEU A 15 -8.24 -2.67 -25.24
CA LEU A 15 -9.08 -2.17 -24.15
C LEU A 15 -8.50 -0.89 -23.54
N TRP A 16 -7.20 -0.85 -23.25
CA TRP A 16 -6.53 0.32 -22.69
C TRP A 16 -6.66 1.58 -23.58
N LEU A 17 -6.49 1.45 -24.90
CA LEU A 17 -6.68 2.56 -25.84
C LEU A 17 -8.14 3.01 -25.91
N ARG A 18 -9.07 2.07 -25.85
CA ARG A 18 -10.51 2.38 -25.90
C ARG A 18 -10.99 3.05 -24.60
N VAL A 19 -10.44 2.66 -23.45
CA VAL A 19 -10.68 3.32 -22.14
C VAL A 19 -10.20 4.78 -22.15
N LEU A 20 -9.09 5.06 -22.84
CA LEU A 20 -8.57 6.42 -23.06
C LEU A 20 -9.25 7.16 -24.22
N GLY A 21 -10.17 6.51 -24.93
CA GLY A 21 -10.90 7.05 -26.08
C GLY A 21 -12.00 8.03 -25.66
N LYS A 22 -12.99 8.22 -26.54
CA LYS A 22 -14.10 9.15 -26.31
C LYS A 22 -15.45 8.56 -26.67
N GLY A 23 -16.51 9.14 -26.11
CA GLY A 23 -17.89 8.85 -26.46
C GLY A 23 -18.24 7.37 -26.24
N GLU A 24 -18.89 6.76 -27.22
CA GLU A 24 -19.43 5.40 -27.08
C GLU A 24 -18.34 4.33 -26.92
N THR A 25 -17.24 4.44 -27.65
CA THR A 25 -16.11 3.51 -27.54
C THR A 25 -15.54 3.46 -26.13
N GLN A 26 -15.45 4.62 -25.48
CA GLN A 26 -14.99 4.72 -24.10
C GLN A 26 -16.01 4.15 -23.12
N ARG A 27 -17.30 4.48 -23.27
CA ARG A 27 -18.34 3.93 -22.39
C ARG A 27 -18.39 2.40 -22.43
N GLN A 28 -18.26 1.81 -23.62
CA GLN A 28 -18.18 0.37 -23.79
C GLN A 28 -16.92 -0.23 -23.13
N ALA A 29 -15.76 0.39 -23.36
CA ALA A 29 -14.49 -0.05 -22.77
C ALA A 29 -14.47 0.06 -21.24
N VAL A 30 -15.07 1.11 -20.67
CA VAL A 30 -15.27 1.25 -19.23
C VAL A 30 -16.17 0.14 -18.69
N SER A 31 -17.28 -0.17 -19.37
CA SER A 31 -18.15 -1.29 -18.98
C SER A 31 -17.45 -2.65 -19.08
N GLU A 32 -16.55 -2.84 -20.04
CA GLU A 32 -15.70 -4.03 -20.14
C GLU A 32 -14.71 -4.11 -18.98
N LEU A 33 -14.04 -2.99 -18.65
CA LEU A 33 -13.10 -2.88 -17.53
C LEU A 33 -13.77 -3.18 -16.19
N GLU A 34 -14.98 -2.67 -15.97
CA GLU A 34 -15.77 -2.90 -14.74
C GLU A 34 -16.17 -4.37 -14.54
N LYS A 35 -16.25 -5.15 -15.63
CA LYS A 35 -16.56 -6.59 -15.59
C LYS A 35 -15.33 -7.45 -15.33
N LEU A 36 -14.12 -6.90 -15.44
CA LEU A 36 -12.90 -7.64 -15.12
C LEU A 36 -12.84 -7.89 -13.60
N PRO A 37 -12.45 -9.08 -13.13
CA PRO A 37 -12.28 -9.34 -11.70
C PRO A 37 -11.24 -8.42 -11.05
N ALA A 38 -11.43 -8.10 -9.77
CA ALA A 38 -10.40 -7.42 -8.98
C ALA A 38 -9.13 -8.27 -8.92
N GLY A 39 -7.96 -7.66 -9.06
CA GLY A 39 -6.67 -8.36 -9.11
C GLY A 39 -6.35 -9.03 -10.45
N GLU A 40 -7.20 -8.92 -11.50
CA GLU A 40 -6.78 -9.30 -12.85
C GLU A 40 -5.65 -8.36 -13.32
N PRO A 41 -4.48 -8.89 -13.77
CA PRO A 41 -3.34 -8.05 -14.15
C PRO A 41 -3.68 -6.96 -15.18
N LEU A 42 -4.49 -7.29 -16.19
CA LEU A 42 -4.93 -6.34 -17.21
C LEU A 42 -5.79 -5.21 -16.60
N ARG A 43 -6.64 -5.53 -15.61
CA ARG A 43 -7.45 -4.52 -14.92
C ARG A 43 -6.55 -3.57 -14.14
N GLU A 44 -5.60 -4.10 -13.38
CA GLU A 44 -4.65 -3.32 -12.59
C GLU A 44 -3.79 -2.40 -13.49
N GLU A 45 -3.25 -2.93 -14.59
CA GLU A 45 -2.43 -2.16 -15.54
C GLU A 45 -3.20 -0.99 -16.16
N ILE A 46 -4.46 -1.21 -16.54
CA ILE A 46 -5.31 -0.16 -17.12
C ILE A 46 -5.62 0.91 -16.07
N LEU A 47 -5.97 0.51 -14.84
CA LEU A 47 -6.28 1.44 -13.76
C LEU A 47 -5.06 2.25 -13.33
N GLU A 48 -3.87 1.65 -13.31
CA GLU A 48 -2.61 2.34 -13.05
C GLU A 48 -2.29 3.37 -14.16
N LEU A 49 -2.49 3.01 -15.42
CA LEU A 49 -2.32 3.95 -16.54
C LEU A 49 -3.29 5.13 -16.44
N MET A 50 -4.55 4.87 -16.10
CA MET A 50 -5.54 5.91 -15.83
C MET A 50 -5.11 6.82 -14.68
N ALA A 51 -4.54 6.27 -13.60
CA ALA A 51 -4.02 7.03 -12.46
C ALA A 51 -2.87 7.96 -12.87
N LYS A 52 -1.87 7.43 -13.59
CA LYS A 52 -0.72 8.20 -14.09
C LYS A 52 -1.18 9.36 -14.97
N TRP A 53 -2.14 9.09 -15.85
CA TRP A 53 -2.67 10.12 -16.71
C TRP A 53 -3.47 11.17 -15.94
N HIS A 54 -4.29 10.78 -14.97
CA HIS A 54 -5.01 11.70 -14.09
C HIS A 54 -4.06 12.66 -13.37
N ILE A 55 -2.96 12.14 -12.82
CA ILE A 55 -1.92 12.94 -12.15
C ILE A 55 -1.24 13.90 -13.14
N SER A 56 -0.93 13.43 -14.36
CA SER A 56 -0.33 14.27 -15.40
C SER A 56 -1.25 15.41 -15.83
N LEU A 57 -2.55 15.14 -15.95
CA LEU A 57 -3.55 16.13 -16.32
C LEU A 57 -3.76 17.17 -15.22
N GLN A 58 -3.78 16.78 -13.93
CA GLN A 58 -3.89 17.72 -12.81
C GLN A 58 -2.74 18.75 -12.75
N LYS A 59 -1.58 18.40 -13.30
CA LYS A 59 -0.41 19.29 -13.36
C LYS A 59 -0.40 20.20 -14.60
N SER A 60 -1.32 19.99 -15.55
CA SER A 60 -1.39 20.79 -16.76
C SER A 60 -2.13 22.10 -16.51
N GLU A 61 -1.51 23.23 -16.85
CA GLU A 61 -2.12 24.57 -16.72
C GLU A 61 -3.17 24.84 -17.81
N ASN A 62 -3.10 24.12 -18.94
CA ASN A 62 -4.03 24.26 -20.07
C ASN A 62 -4.66 22.90 -20.39
N LEU A 63 -5.66 22.52 -19.58
CA LEU A 63 -6.48 21.35 -19.86
C LEU A 63 -7.39 21.65 -21.04
N THR A 64 -7.36 20.77 -22.04
CA THR A 64 -8.37 20.81 -23.10
C THR A 64 -9.72 20.40 -22.52
N GLN A 65 -10.82 20.80 -23.17
CA GLN A 65 -12.16 20.47 -22.72
C GLN A 65 -12.38 18.93 -22.67
N GLU A 66 -11.70 18.20 -23.56
CA GLU A 66 -11.71 16.74 -23.60
C GLU A 66 -11.00 16.12 -22.39
N ALA A 67 -9.85 16.67 -21.99
CA ALA A 67 -9.15 16.22 -20.80
C ALA A 67 -9.98 16.52 -19.54
N GLN A 68 -10.69 17.64 -19.51
CA GLN A 68 -11.55 18.03 -18.41
C GLN A 68 -12.79 17.13 -18.29
N GLU A 69 -13.45 16.79 -19.40
CA GLU A 69 -14.57 15.83 -19.42
C GLU A 69 -14.12 14.46 -18.92
N LEU A 70 -12.92 14.02 -19.28
CA LEU A 70 -12.40 12.72 -18.87
C LEU A 70 -11.96 12.68 -17.41
N LEU A 71 -11.42 13.80 -16.89
CA LEU A 71 -11.21 13.98 -15.45
C LEU A 71 -12.54 13.95 -14.67
N MET A 72 -13.62 14.53 -15.21
CA MET A 72 -14.95 14.51 -14.59
C MET A 72 -15.65 13.15 -14.71
N ASN A 73 -15.40 12.42 -15.80
CA ASN A 73 -16.01 11.13 -16.12
C ASN A 73 -15.13 9.93 -15.74
N LEU A 74 -14.19 10.12 -14.79
CA LEU A 74 -13.42 9.01 -14.26
C LEU A 74 -14.35 7.85 -13.91
N SER A 75 -14.10 6.70 -14.54
CA SER A 75 -14.95 5.52 -14.37
C SER A 75 -15.08 5.15 -12.89
N SER A 76 -16.24 4.59 -12.51
CA SER A 76 -16.46 4.04 -11.17
C SER A 76 -15.34 3.07 -10.78
N ALA A 77 -14.88 2.23 -11.72
CA ALA A 77 -13.76 1.31 -11.52
C ALA A 77 -12.48 1.97 -11.00
N TYR A 78 -12.08 3.12 -11.56
CA TYR A 78 -10.90 3.88 -11.10
C TYR A 78 -11.09 4.47 -9.70
N LEU A 79 -12.25 5.06 -9.43
CA LEU A 79 -12.52 5.65 -8.11
C LEU A 79 -12.53 4.59 -7.02
N GLN A 80 -13.13 3.43 -7.29
CA GLN A 80 -13.12 2.28 -6.39
C GLN A 80 -11.70 1.77 -6.14
N TRP A 81 -10.94 1.52 -7.21
CA TRP A 81 -9.55 1.06 -7.11
C TRP A 81 -8.66 2.02 -6.32
N ARG A 82 -8.83 3.33 -6.53
CA ARG A 82 -8.08 4.35 -5.79
C ARG A 82 -8.41 4.32 -4.30
N GLU A 83 -9.69 4.24 -3.94
CA GLU A 83 -10.10 4.19 -2.53
C GLU A 83 -9.59 2.90 -1.86
N GLU A 84 -9.73 1.76 -2.52
CA GLU A 84 -9.20 0.47 -2.05
C GLU A 84 -7.69 0.52 -1.80
N THR A 85 -6.93 1.05 -2.77
CA THR A 85 -5.48 1.22 -2.66
C THR A 85 -5.10 2.15 -1.49
N LEU A 86 -5.84 3.25 -1.30
CA LEU A 86 -5.63 4.16 -0.17
C LEU A 86 -5.97 3.51 1.17
N GLN A 87 -7.03 2.72 1.24
CA GLN A 87 -7.39 1.97 2.45
C GLN A 87 -6.32 0.93 2.80
N GLN A 88 -5.83 0.17 1.81
CA GLN A 88 -4.74 -0.79 1.98
C GLN A 88 -3.48 -0.09 2.48
N GLY A 89 -3.07 1.02 1.85
CA GLY A 89 -1.92 1.81 2.29
C GLY A 89 -2.07 2.34 3.71
N ARG A 90 -3.26 2.83 4.10
CA ARG A 90 -3.56 3.24 5.49
C ARG A 90 -3.48 2.08 6.47
N GLN A 91 -3.93 0.89 6.08
CA GLN A 91 -3.86 -0.30 6.93
C GLN A 91 -2.42 -0.76 7.13
N GLN A 92 -1.65 -0.87 6.05
CA GLN A 92 -0.23 -1.22 6.09
C GLN A 92 0.56 -0.20 6.93
N GLY A 93 0.40 1.10 6.68
CA GLY A 93 1.09 2.13 7.45
C GLY A 93 0.73 2.12 8.95
N ARG A 94 -0.52 1.78 9.31
CA ARG A 94 -0.89 1.59 10.73
C ARG A 94 -0.22 0.36 11.33
N GLN A 95 -0.10 -0.74 10.60
CA GLN A 95 0.57 -1.95 11.07
C GLN A 95 2.07 -1.72 11.26
N GLU A 96 2.74 -1.15 10.26
CA GLU A 96 4.17 -0.80 10.32
C GLU A 96 4.44 0.19 11.46
N GLY A 97 3.70 1.30 11.54
CA GLY A 97 3.87 2.28 12.60
C GLY A 97 3.58 1.73 14.01
N THR A 98 2.69 0.74 14.13
CA THR A 98 2.45 0.06 15.40
C THR A 98 3.66 -0.80 15.82
N LEU A 99 4.26 -1.53 14.87
CA LEU A 99 5.45 -2.34 15.13
C LEU A 99 6.67 -1.47 15.46
N ASP A 100 6.88 -0.39 14.71
CA ASP A 100 7.96 0.56 14.96
C ASP A 100 7.81 1.25 16.32
N GLY A 101 6.59 1.68 16.66
CA GLY A 101 6.30 2.27 17.97
C GLY A 101 6.53 1.28 19.13
N GLN A 102 6.17 0.01 18.96
CA GLN A 102 6.45 -1.03 19.94
C GLN A 102 7.95 -1.29 20.09
N ARG A 103 8.69 -1.35 18.99
CA ARG A 103 10.15 -1.53 19.00
C ARG A 103 10.82 -0.39 19.75
N LEU A 104 10.47 0.85 19.40
CA LEU A 104 11.01 2.05 20.04
C LEU A 104 10.74 2.03 21.56
N MET A 105 9.53 1.62 21.97
CA MET A 105 9.21 1.50 23.40
C MET A 105 10.11 0.48 24.10
N VAL A 106 10.33 -0.70 23.50
CA VAL A 106 11.22 -1.73 24.05
C VAL A 106 12.66 -1.21 24.15
N GLU A 107 13.16 -0.56 23.11
CA GLU A 107 14.49 0.06 23.09
C GLU A 107 14.66 1.06 24.22
N LYS A 108 13.69 1.97 24.40
CA LYS A 108 13.75 3.00 25.46
C LYS A 108 13.62 2.43 26.86
N LEU A 109 12.84 1.37 27.06
CA LEU A 109 12.75 0.70 28.36
C LEU A 109 14.06 0.00 28.74
N ILE A 110 14.68 -0.70 27.79
CA ILE A 110 15.95 -1.40 28.00
C ILE A 110 17.08 -0.39 28.23
N GLU A 111 17.15 0.68 27.42
CA GLU A 111 18.10 1.77 27.59
C GLU A 111 17.94 2.45 28.95
N ALA A 112 16.71 2.75 29.38
CA ALA A 112 16.44 3.33 30.69
C ALA A 112 16.81 2.39 31.85
N LYS A 113 16.61 1.08 31.69
CA LYS A 113 16.90 0.07 32.72
C LYS A 113 18.41 -0.17 32.88
N PHE A 114 19.15 -0.26 31.79
CA PHE A 114 20.57 -0.64 31.81
C PHE A 114 21.52 0.53 31.55
N SER A 115 20.99 1.75 31.33
CA SER A 115 21.75 2.98 31.03
C SER A 115 22.57 2.94 29.73
N THR A 116 22.40 1.91 28.92
CA THR A 116 23.07 1.73 27.63
C THR A 116 22.24 0.81 26.74
N LEU A 117 22.34 1.01 25.42
CA LEU A 117 21.79 0.12 24.41
C LEU A 117 22.91 -0.20 23.40
N ASP A 118 23.73 -1.18 23.75
CA ASP A 118 24.80 -1.68 22.91
C ASP A 118 24.30 -2.67 21.85
N GLN A 119 25.21 -3.14 20.99
CA GLN A 119 24.86 -4.05 19.89
C GLN A 119 24.27 -5.36 20.41
N GLU A 120 24.76 -5.92 21.52
CA GLU A 120 24.23 -7.18 22.08
C GLU A 120 22.76 -7.03 22.49
N LEU A 121 22.40 -5.90 23.12
CA LEU A 121 21.02 -5.61 23.47
C LEU A 121 20.16 -5.32 22.23
N SER A 122 20.67 -4.62 21.23
CA SER A 122 19.96 -4.35 19.97
C SER A 122 19.62 -5.65 19.21
N ASP A 123 20.55 -6.60 19.17
CA ASP A 123 20.34 -7.90 18.54
C ASP A 123 19.24 -8.69 19.26
N ILE A 124 19.24 -8.68 20.59
CA ILE A 124 18.19 -9.32 21.38
C ILE A 124 16.84 -8.64 21.23
N ILE A 125 16.78 -7.31 21.10
CA ILE A 125 15.53 -6.61 20.82
C ILE A 125 14.89 -7.11 19.53
N THR A 126 15.70 -7.40 18.51
CA THR A 126 15.19 -8.00 17.26
C THR A 126 14.50 -9.34 17.52
N VAL A 127 15.03 -10.17 18.42
CA VAL A 127 14.41 -11.43 18.84
C VAL A 127 13.17 -11.19 19.72
N ILE A 128 13.23 -10.25 20.67
CA ILE A 128 12.10 -9.87 21.53
C ILE A 128 10.90 -9.41 20.69
N MET A 129 11.14 -8.68 19.61
CA MET A 129 10.10 -8.20 18.70
C MET A 129 9.40 -9.32 17.92
N GLN A 130 10.00 -10.51 17.82
CA GLN A 130 9.41 -11.69 17.19
C GLN A 130 8.60 -12.55 18.16
N LEU A 131 8.71 -12.31 19.47
CA LEU A 131 7.95 -13.04 20.47
C LEU A 131 6.45 -12.75 20.36
N PRO A 132 5.58 -13.72 20.70
CA PRO A 132 4.16 -13.46 20.91
C PRO A 132 3.96 -12.28 21.88
N LEU A 133 2.96 -11.43 21.61
CA LEU A 133 2.71 -10.22 22.40
C LEU A 133 2.63 -10.51 23.90
N THR A 134 1.99 -11.61 24.30
CA THR A 134 1.86 -12.03 25.71
C THR A 134 3.21 -12.32 26.35
N GLU A 135 4.09 -13.06 25.67
CA GLU A 135 5.43 -13.40 26.19
C GLU A 135 6.31 -12.16 26.29
N ARG A 136 6.25 -11.29 25.27
CA ARG A 136 6.96 -10.02 25.28
C ARG A 136 6.48 -9.12 26.42
N SER A 137 5.17 -8.98 26.63
CA SER A 137 4.63 -8.18 27.73
C SER A 137 5.08 -8.72 29.10
N GLN A 138 5.07 -10.04 29.29
CA GLN A 138 5.56 -10.65 30.53
C GLN A 138 7.04 -10.34 30.75
N LEU A 139 7.87 -10.51 29.72
CA LEU A 139 9.29 -10.17 29.77
C LEU A 139 9.53 -8.70 30.16
N LEU A 140 8.76 -7.77 29.59
CA LEU A 140 8.89 -6.34 29.87
C LEU A 140 8.46 -5.96 31.30
N LEU A 141 7.47 -6.65 31.87
CA LEU A 141 7.10 -6.48 33.28
C LEU A 141 8.21 -7.00 34.21
N ASP A 142 8.77 -8.17 33.87
CA ASP A 142 9.85 -8.80 34.61
C ASP A 142 11.19 -8.06 34.46
N LEU A 143 11.33 -7.19 33.45
CA LEU A 143 12.54 -6.41 33.18
C LEU A 143 13.03 -5.61 34.40
N SER A 144 12.10 -5.16 35.24
CA SER A 144 12.42 -4.48 36.51
C SER A 144 13.27 -5.33 37.47
N ASN A 145 13.13 -6.65 37.43
CA ASN A 145 13.81 -7.61 38.29
C ASN A 145 15.00 -8.30 37.61
N LEU A 146 15.19 -8.10 36.30
CA LEU A 146 16.29 -8.71 35.54
C LEU A 146 17.53 -7.83 35.51
N SER A 147 18.70 -8.44 35.66
CA SER A 147 19.98 -7.86 35.28
C SER A 147 20.22 -7.94 33.77
N ARG A 148 21.18 -7.16 33.28
CA ARG A 148 21.59 -7.18 31.87
C ARG A 148 22.04 -8.59 31.48
N GLU A 149 22.91 -9.19 32.29
CA GLU A 149 23.51 -10.49 32.04
C GLU A 149 22.45 -11.60 32.02
N GLU A 150 21.48 -11.58 32.93
CA GLU A 150 20.36 -12.54 32.93
C GLU A 150 19.49 -12.42 31.69
N LEU A 151 19.21 -11.18 31.24
CA LEU A 151 18.48 -10.94 29.99
C LEU A 151 19.25 -11.52 28.79
N LEU A 152 20.56 -11.23 28.69
CA LEU A 152 21.40 -11.78 27.63
C LEU A 152 21.43 -13.31 27.65
N GLN A 153 21.59 -13.92 28.82
CA GLN A 153 21.64 -15.37 28.98
C GLN A 153 20.33 -16.06 28.58
N ARG A 154 19.19 -15.41 28.84
CA ARG A 154 17.86 -15.93 28.47
C ARG A 154 17.72 -16.11 26.95
N PHE A 155 18.27 -15.20 26.17
CA PHE A 155 18.22 -15.25 24.70
C PHE A 155 19.43 -15.95 24.06
N LYS A 156 20.57 -16.05 24.74
CA LYS A 156 21.70 -16.91 24.31
C LYS A 156 21.38 -18.41 24.38
N ARG A 157 20.41 -18.83 25.20
CA ARG A 157 19.96 -20.24 25.31
C ARG A 157 18.89 -20.65 24.28
N GLN A 158 18.31 -19.70 23.56
CA GLN A 158 17.22 -19.95 22.60
C GLN A 158 17.68 -19.94 21.13
N ASN A 159 18.95 -19.60 20.88
CA ASN A 159 19.66 -19.80 19.61
C ASN A 159 20.63 -20.98 19.73
#